data_AF-A0A8J7LDJ8-F1
#
_entry.id   AF-A0A8J7LDJ8-F1
#
_cell.length_a   1.000
_cell.length_b   1.000
_cell.length_c   1.000
_cell.angle_alpha   90.00
_cell.angle_beta   90.00
_cell.angle_gamma   90.00
#
_symmetry.space_group_name_H-M   'P 1'
#
loop_
_entity.id
_entity.type
_entity.pdbx_description
1 polymer ?
#
loop_
_entity_poly.entity_id
_entity_poly.type
_entity_poly.pdbx_seq_one_letter_code
_entity_poly.pdbx_strand_id
1 'polypeptide(L)'
;MQAKEIKDRLKSLIEQASSIDPNLARRLDEINRWVKNIKPGSLTAKPLVLAFLLEVITDSTIWLTIKSLPSEEEQKAKFEQMTPNERYWYGYLFPKWIDATDSKFYIWKQKLMAGEFNQIDDDIIKSIAQDIVSREGSFWQRYIADLSMATDLIVSSRQQKPLCIQVTSVSEEFNHQKYHYWKSTLHLWEIERGLFLSYSPKNADFINQLVNVALYNSDYLAGGKYLKFSRSFQ
;
A
#
# COMPACT_ATOMS: atom_id res chain seq x y z
N MET A 1 -7.61 9.64 17.35
CA MET A 1 -8.83 10.07 16.62
C MET A 1 -9.93 9.06 16.89
N GLN A 2 -11.09 9.49 17.38
CA GLN A 2 -12.23 8.62 17.70
C GLN A 2 -13.09 8.32 16.46
N ALA A 3 -13.90 7.26 16.50
CA ALA A 3 -14.76 6.85 15.39
C ALA A 3 -15.72 7.94 14.88
N LYS A 4 -16.18 8.86 15.75
CA LYS A 4 -17.00 10.01 15.35
C LYS A 4 -16.19 11.03 14.55
N GLU A 5 -14.99 11.36 15.04
CA GLU A 5 -14.06 12.28 14.38
C GLU A 5 -13.66 11.79 12.97
N ILE A 6 -13.52 10.47 12.79
CA ILE A 6 -13.26 9.85 11.46
C ILE A 6 -14.36 10.20 10.45
N LYS A 7 -15.63 10.04 10.84
CA LYS A 7 -16.75 10.31 9.92
C LYS A 7 -16.86 11.80 9.58
N ASP A 8 -16.67 12.65 10.57
CA ASP A 8 -16.71 14.10 10.36
C ASP A 8 -15.54 14.55 9.47
N ARG A 9 -14.36 13.96 9.67
CA ARG A 9 -13.19 14.21 8.82
C ARG A 9 -13.38 13.73 7.37
N LEU A 10 -13.98 12.55 7.17
CA LEU A 10 -14.32 12.06 5.82
C LEU A 10 -15.26 13.03 5.10
N LYS A 11 -16.32 13.51 5.76
CA LYS A 11 -17.25 14.49 5.17
C LYS A 11 -16.53 15.78 4.79
N SER A 12 -15.72 16.32 5.69
CA SER A 12 -14.95 17.53 5.41
C SER A 12 -13.97 17.35 4.24
N LEU A 13 -13.33 16.18 4.13
CA LEU A 13 -12.46 15.87 2.99
C LEU A 13 -13.23 15.70 1.68
N ILE A 14 -14.45 15.14 1.71
CA ILE A 14 -15.32 15.06 0.51
C ILE A 14 -15.66 16.47 0.02
N GLU A 15 -16.04 17.38 0.92
CA GLU A 15 -16.36 18.76 0.59
C GLU A 15 -15.16 19.49 -0.03
N GLN A 16 -13.98 19.37 0.60
CA GLN A 16 -12.75 19.95 0.07
C GLN A 16 -12.34 19.35 -1.28
N ALA A 17 -12.39 18.01 -1.40
CA ALA A 17 -12.03 17.34 -2.64
C ALA A 17 -12.99 17.69 -3.79
N SER A 18 -14.26 17.98 -3.50
CA SER A 18 -15.24 18.27 -4.55
C SER A 18 -14.86 19.46 -5.43
N SER A 19 -14.09 20.42 -4.91
CA SER A 19 -13.58 21.57 -5.67
C SER A 19 -12.16 21.39 -6.23
N ILE A 20 -11.35 20.50 -5.67
CA ILE A 20 -9.92 20.32 -6.02
C ILE A 20 -9.71 19.08 -6.90
N ASP A 21 -10.32 17.96 -6.53
CA ASP A 21 -10.19 16.65 -7.17
C ASP A 21 -11.51 15.87 -7.04
N PRO A 22 -12.42 16.01 -8.03
CA PRO A 22 -13.72 15.34 -8.00
C PRO A 22 -13.64 13.80 -7.97
N ASN A 23 -12.57 13.21 -8.49
CA ASN A 23 -12.38 11.75 -8.44
C ASN A 23 -12.08 11.30 -7.02
N LEU A 24 -11.24 12.03 -6.29
CA LEU A 24 -11.02 11.78 -4.87
C LEU A 24 -12.32 11.98 -4.07
N ALA A 25 -13.09 13.02 -4.36
CA ALA A 25 -14.38 13.25 -3.69
C ALA A 25 -15.33 12.06 -3.85
N ARG A 26 -15.45 11.51 -5.07
CA ARG A 26 -16.25 10.32 -5.37
C ARG A 26 -15.74 9.08 -4.60
N ARG A 27 -14.43 8.88 -4.56
CA ARG A 27 -13.81 7.75 -3.83
C ARG A 27 -14.07 7.83 -2.32
N LEU A 28 -13.89 9.02 -1.74
CA LEU A 28 -14.15 9.28 -0.33
C LEU A 28 -15.63 9.12 0.00
N ASP A 29 -16.54 9.54 -0.89
CA ASP A 29 -17.97 9.33 -0.70
C ASP A 29 -18.34 7.84 -0.71
N GLU A 30 -17.74 7.03 -1.58
CA GLU A 30 -17.93 5.57 -1.57
C GLU A 30 -17.50 4.95 -0.23
N ILE A 31 -16.36 5.38 0.31
CA ILE A 31 -15.85 4.93 1.62
C ILE A 31 -16.77 5.40 2.76
N ASN A 32 -17.19 6.66 2.74
CA ASN A 32 -18.10 7.22 3.72
C ASN A 32 -19.44 6.48 3.72
N ARG A 33 -20.00 6.17 2.54
CA ARG A 33 -21.24 5.37 2.42
C ARG A 33 -21.10 3.97 3.00
N TRP A 34 -19.92 3.36 2.90
CA TRP A 34 -19.66 2.06 3.49
C TRP A 34 -19.70 2.09 5.02
N VAL A 35 -19.21 3.16 5.66
CA VAL A 35 -19.09 3.22 7.14
C VAL A 35 -20.11 4.12 7.84
N LYS A 36 -20.91 4.91 7.10
CA LYS A 36 -21.82 5.94 7.66
C LYS A 36 -22.79 5.39 8.71
N ASN A 37 -23.34 4.21 8.47
CA ASN A 37 -24.39 3.61 9.31
C ASN A 37 -23.82 2.73 10.44
N ILE A 38 -22.51 2.53 10.50
CA ILE A 38 -21.88 1.71 11.54
C ILE A 38 -21.85 2.51 12.84
N LYS A 39 -22.39 1.97 13.93
CA LYS A 39 -22.36 2.63 15.25
C LYS A 39 -20.90 2.90 15.66
N PRO A 40 -20.58 4.06 16.27
CA PRO A 40 -19.20 4.40 16.63
C PRO A 40 -18.47 3.31 17.44
N GLY A 41 -19.13 2.74 18.46
CA GLY A 41 -18.54 1.64 19.23
C GLY A 41 -18.25 0.37 18.42
N SER A 42 -19.11 0.04 17.45
CA SER A 42 -18.89 -1.09 16.53
C SER A 42 -17.75 -0.84 15.55
N LEU A 43 -17.50 0.43 15.18
CA LEU A 43 -16.36 0.81 14.34
C LEU A 43 -15.05 0.76 15.14
N THR A 44 -15.05 1.26 16.39
CA THR A 44 -13.90 1.18 17.29
C THR A 44 -13.48 -0.25 17.58
N ALA A 45 -14.44 -1.19 17.65
CA ALA A 45 -14.18 -2.61 17.81
C ALA A 45 -13.57 -3.30 16.57
N LYS A 46 -13.38 -2.57 15.46
CA LYS A 46 -12.81 -3.08 14.20
C LYS A 46 -11.49 -2.35 13.90
N PRO A 47 -10.38 -2.76 14.53
CA PRO A 47 -9.11 -2.02 14.47
C PRO A 47 -8.57 -1.88 13.05
N LEU A 48 -8.70 -2.89 12.20
CA LEU A 48 -8.25 -2.84 10.81
C LEU A 48 -9.06 -1.87 9.94
N VAL A 49 -10.38 -1.84 10.13
CA VAL A 49 -11.23 -0.84 9.47
C VAL A 49 -10.83 0.55 9.93
N LEU A 50 -10.60 0.74 11.23
CA LEU A 50 -10.18 2.02 11.78
C LEU A 50 -8.83 2.45 11.18
N ALA A 51 -7.84 1.57 11.16
CA ALA A 51 -6.50 1.84 10.61
C ALA A 51 -6.56 2.21 9.13
N PHE A 52 -7.33 1.48 8.33
CA PHE A 52 -7.60 1.81 6.92
C PHE A 52 -8.22 3.21 6.76
N LEU A 53 -9.25 3.54 7.55
CA LEU A 53 -9.90 4.85 7.44
C LEU A 53 -8.96 6.00 7.84
N LEU A 54 -8.11 5.79 8.85
CA LEU A 54 -7.08 6.75 9.24
C LEU A 54 -6.07 6.97 8.12
N GLU A 55 -5.62 5.90 7.48
CA GLU A 55 -4.70 5.98 6.34
C GLU A 55 -5.32 6.76 5.17
N VAL A 56 -6.55 6.44 4.77
CA VAL A 56 -7.26 7.16 3.70
C VAL A 56 -7.39 8.65 4.03
N ILE A 57 -7.74 8.98 5.27
CA ILE A 57 -7.86 10.39 5.72
C ILE A 57 -6.52 11.11 5.62
N THR A 58 -5.45 10.48 6.10
CA THR A 58 -4.09 11.05 6.07
C THR A 58 -3.63 11.26 4.63
N ASP A 59 -3.74 10.23 3.79
CA ASP A 59 -3.27 10.29 2.41
C ASP A 59 -4.07 11.28 1.56
N SER A 60 -5.39 11.34 1.76
CA SER A 60 -6.25 12.34 1.11
C SER A 60 -5.95 13.75 1.58
N THR A 61 -5.66 13.95 2.87
CA THR A 61 -5.26 15.27 3.40
C THR A 61 -3.96 15.73 2.76
N ILE A 62 -2.95 14.85 2.68
CA ILE A 62 -1.65 15.16 2.06
C ILE A 62 -1.84 15.47 0.58
N TRP A 63 -2.57 14.63 -0.15
CA TRP A 63 -2.86 14.86 -1.57
C TRP A 63 -3.56 16.20 -1.81
N LEU A 64 -4.64 16.50 -1.09
CA LEU A 64 -5.34 17.78 -1.22
C LEU A 64 -4.47 18.97 -0.85
N THR A 65 -3.61 18.84 0.18
CA THR A 65 -2.67 19.90 0.55
C THR A 65 -1.72 20.22 -0.61
N ILE A 66 -1.21 19.19 -1.28
CA ILE A 66 -0.34 19.35 -2.46
C ILE A 66 -1.14 19.95 -3.61
N LYS A 67 -2.30 19.38 -3.96
CA LYS A 67 -3.12 19.83 -5.11
C LYS A 67 -3.70 21.22 -4.93
N SER A 68 -3.78 21.73 -3.71
CA SER A 68 -4.20 23.10 -3.41
C SER A 68 -3.09 24.14 -3.59
N LEU A 69 -1.84 23.72 -3.84
CA LEU A 69 -0.75 24.64 -4.11
C LEU A 69 -0.99 25.38 -5.44
N PRO A 70 -0.64 26.69 -5.52
CA PRO A 70 -1.09 27.53 -6.63
C PRO A 70 -0.45 27.22 -7.98
N SER A 71 0.71 26.54 -8.01
CA SER A 71 1.44 26.21 -9.23
C SER A 71 1.90 24.74 -9.30
N GLU A 72 2.13 24.24 -10.52
CA GLU A 72 2.71 22.90 -10.72
C GLU A 72 4.14 22.82 -10.20
N GLU A 73 4.90 23.92 -10.26
CA GLU A 73 6.25 24.03 -9.74
C GLU A 73 6.28 23.83 -8.22
N GLU A 74 5.35 24.45 -7.48
CA GLU A 74 5.24 24.25 -6.04
C GLU A 74 4.78 22.83 -5.68
N GLN A 75 3.88 22.24 -6.47
CA GLN A 75 3.48 20.83 -6.31
C GLN A 75 4.69 19.91 -6.48
N LYS A 76 5.49 20.13 -7.53
CA LYS A 76 6.71 19.37 -7.80
C LYS A 76 7.74 19.54 -6.69
N ALA A 77 7.98 20.76 -6.25
CA ALA A 77 8.88 21.05 -5.13
C ALA A 77 8.43 20.35 -3.85
N LYS A 78 7.12 20.20 -3.63
CA LYS A 78 6.60 19.47 -2.48
C LYS A 78 6.89 17.97 -2.56
N PHE A 79 6.77 17.36 -3.73
CA PHE A 79 7.15 15.96 -3.94
C PHE A 79 8.65 15.72 -3.81
N GLU A 80 9.50 16.69 -4.19
CA GLU A 80 10.95 16.58 -4.08
C GLU A 80 11.45 16.58 -2.62
N GLN A 81 10.67 17.13 -1.69
CA GLN A 81 10.94 17.08 -0.24
C GLN A 81 10.60 15.74 0.41
N MET A 82 9.86 14.86 -0.29
CA MET A 82 9.43 13.58 0.25
C MET A 82 10.51 12.51 0.11
N THR A 83 10.44 11.49 0.96
CA THR A 83 11.21 10.25 0.74
C THR A 83 10.82 9.63 -0.62
N PRO A 84 11.66 8.77 -1.22
CA PRO A 84 11.34 8.22 -2.53
C PRO A 84 10.05 7.41 -2.53
N ASN A 85 9.78 6.67 -1.45
CA ASN A 85 8.58 5.85 -1.36
C ASN A 85 7.33 6.71 -1.17
N GLU A 86 7.38 7.78 -0.37
CA GLU A 86 6.29 8.76 -0.24
C GLU A 86 6.00 9.44 -1.57
N ARG A 87 7.05 9.92 -2.25
CA ARG A 87 6.92 10.56 -3.57
C ARG A 87 6.33 9.61 -4.59
N TYR A 88 6.70 8.33 -4.57
CA TYR A 88 6.12 7.33 -5.45
C TYR A 88 4.68 6.99 -5.07
N TRP A 89 4.37 6.95 -3.77
CA TRP A 89 3.00 6.77 -3.32
C TRP A 89 2.11 7.93 -3.77
N TYR A 90 2.39 9.15 -3.31
CA TYR A 90 1.55 10.31 -3.58
C TYR A 90 1.64 10.81 -5.01
N GLY A 91 2.81 10.70 -5.66
CA GLY A 91 3.01 11.17 -7.02
C GLY A 91 2.62 10.18 -8.11
N TYR A 92 2.40 8.90 -7.77
CA TYR A 92 2.13 7.86 -8.77
C TYR A 92 1.01 6.89 -8.37
N LEU A 93 1.15 6.13 -7.28
CA LEU A 93 0.20 5.05 -6.96
C LEU A 93 -1.15 5.54 -6.42
N PHE A 94 -1.13 6.45 -5.46
CA PHE A 94 -2.34 6.99 -4.85
C PHE A 94 -3.27 7.68 -5.87
N PRO A 95 -2.79 8.59 -6.75
CA PRO A 95 -3.62 9.16 -7.82
C PRO A 95 -4.14 8.11 -8.80
N LYS A 96 -3.35 7.10 -9.18
CA LYS A 96 -3.86 5.99 -9.99
C LYS A 96 -5.03 5.27 -9.33
N TRP A 97 -4.96 5.03 -8.02
CA TRP A 97 -6.07 4.43 -7.28
C TRP A 97 -7.29 5.34 -7.18
N ILE A 98 -7.10 6.65 -7.05
CA ILE A 98 -8.18 7.63 -7.11
C ILE A 98 -8.92 7.53 -8.45
N ASP A 99 -8.19 7.46 -9.57
CA ASP A 99 -8.75 7.54 -10.91
C ASP A 99 -9.28 6.19 -11.45
N ALA A 100 -8.66 5.07 -11.08
CA ALA A 100 -8.99 3.76 -11.63
C ALA A 100 -10.14 3.04 -10.91
N THR A 101 -10.84 2.15 -11.60
CA THR A 101 -11.83 1.28 -10.96
C THR A 101 -11.14 0.08 -10.30
N ASP A 102 -11.06 0.07 -8.97
CA ASP A 102 -10.60 -1.09 -8.22
C ASP A 102 -11.68 -2.19 -8.19
N SER A 103 -11.54 -3.18 -9.09
CA SER A 103 -12.43 -4.35 -9.17
C SER A 103 -12.49 -5.18 -7.89
N LYS A 104 -11.48 -5.10 -7.02
CA LYS A 104 -11.41 -5.83 -5.76
C LYS A 104 -12.00 -5.04 -4.59
N PHE A 105 -12.38 -3.77 -4.80
CA PHE A 105 -12.79 -2.87 -3.72
C PHE A 105 -13.93 -3.43 -2.86
N TYR A 106 -14.96 -3.98 -3.51
CA TYR A 106 -16.08 -4.59 -2.80
C TYR A 106 -15.63 -5.79 -1.94
N ILE A 107 -14.75 -6.64 -2.47
CA ILE A 107 -14.30 -7.88 -1.82
C ILE A 107 -13.50 -7.56 -0.56
N TRP A 108 -12.50 -6.68 -0.65
CA TRP A 108 -11.68 -6.40 0.52
C TRP A 108 -12.39 -5.55 1.57
N LYS A 109 -13.38 -4.71 1.20
CA LYS A 109 -14.27 -4.06 2.18
C LYS A 109 -15.01 -5.07 3.05
N GLN A 110 -15.50 -6.16 2.46
CA GLN A 110 -16.15 -7.23 3.20
C GLN A 110 -15.17 -7.92 4.16
N LYS A 111 -13.97 -8.28 3.67
CA LYS A 111 -12.92 -8.91 4.50
C LYS A 111 -12.47 -8.02 5.66
N LEU A 112 -12.28 -6.72 5.42
CA LEU A 112 -11.90 -5.76 6.48
C LEU A 112 -12.99 -5.68 7.54
N MET A 113 -14.25 -5.64 7.12
CA MET A 113 -15.38 -5.61 8.03
C MET A 113 -15.51 -6.91 8.84
N ALA A 114 -15.22 -8.07 8.23
CA ALA A 114 -15.24 -9.37 8.88
C ALA A 114 -14.04 -9.59 9.83
N GLY A 115 -12.96 -8.80 9.68
CA GLY A 115 -11.72 -9.00 10.44
C GLY A 115 -10.90 -10.18 9.92
N GLU A 116 -11.13 -10.61 8.67
CA GLU A 116 -10.49 -11.76 8.03
C GLU A 116 -9.10 -11.40 7.47
N PHE A 117 -8.18 -11.00 8.37
CA PHE A 117 -6.79 -10.73 8.04
C PHE A 117 -5.86 -11.52 8.95
N ASN A 118 -4.79 -12.05 8.36
CA ASN A 118 -3.89 -12.99 9.00
C ASN A 118 -2.77 -12.26 9.76
N GLN A 119 -2.83 -12.26 11.10
CA GLN A 119 -1.85 -11.58 11.96
C GLN A 119 -0.41 -12.10 11.80
N ILE A 120 -0.21 -13.34 11.35
CA ILE A 120 1.12 -13.94 11.18
C ILE A 120 1.90 -13.22 10.06
N ASP A 121 1.21 -12.77 9.02
CA ASP A 121 1.85 -12.06 7.91
C ASP A 121 2.31 -10.66 8.38
N ASP A 122 1.57 -10.01 9.29
CA ASP A 122 1.91 -8.68 9.81
C ASP A 122 3.24 -8.64 10.58
N ASP A 123 3.53 -9.63 11.43
CA ASP A 123 4.76 -9.63 12.23
C ASP A 123 6.01 -9.92 11.39
N ILE A 124 5.85 -10.70 10.32
CA ILE A 124 6.90 -10.94 9.34
C ILE A 124 7.18 -9.68 8.53
N ILE A 125 6.14 -8.99 8.06
CA ILE A 125 6.29 -7.72 7.35
C ILE A 125 6.95 -6.66 8.24
N LYS A 126 6.56 -6.56 9.52
CA LYS A 126 7.23 -5.67 10.50
C LYS A 126 8.71 -6.01 10.66
N SER A 127 9.05 -7.29 10.77
CA SER A 127 10.43 -7.74 10.93
C SER A 127 11.28 -7.39 9.70
N ILE A 128 10.74 -7.59 8.49
CA ILE A 128 11.37 -7.17 7.23
C ILE A 128 11.55 -5.65 7.21
N ALA A 129 10.53 -4.88 7.57
CA ALA A 129 10.59 -3.42 7.58
C ALA A 129 11.64 -2.87 8.56
N GLN A 130 11.73 -3.44 9.77
CA GLN A 130 12.76 -3.08 10.76
C GLN A 130 14.17 -3.35 10.24
N ASP A 131 14.39 -4.51 9.61
CA ASP A 131 15.70 -4.88 9.06
C ASP A 131 16.04 -4.12 7.76
N ILE A 132 15.04 -3.64 7.01
CA ILE A 132 15.27 -2.66 5.92
C ILE A 132 15.82 -1.35 6.49
N VAL A 133 15.21 -0.83 7.55
CA VAL A 133 15.64 0.43 8.18
C VAL A 133 17.01 0.30 8.85
N SER A 134 17.28 -0.82 9.53
CA SER A 134 18.59 -1.08 10.16
C SER A 134 19.75 -1.08 9.16
N ARG A 135 19.46 -1.33 7.88
CA ARG A 135 20.40 -1.34 6.75
C ARG A 135 20.34 -0.09 5.90
N GLU A 136 19.84 1.02 6.46
CA GLU A 136 19.73 2.33 5.81
C GLU A 136 18.85 2.35 4.56
N GLY A 137 17.98 1.35 4.40
CA GLY A 137 16.88 1.39 3.45
C GLY A 137 15.67 2.13 4.01
N SER A 138 14.68 2.37 3.14
CA SER A 138 13.39 2.90 3.57
C SER A 138 12.26 2.07 2.99
N PHE A 139 11.14 2.04 3.71
CA PHE A 139 9.95 1.32 3.29
C PHE A 139 8.71 2.21 3.39
N TRP A 140 7.64 1.79 2.72
CA TRP A 140 6.31 2.38 2.85
C TRP A 140 5.28 1.26 2.79
N GLN A 141 4.36 1.28 3.75
CA GLN A 141 3.26 0.32 3.83
C GLN A 141 1.95 1.10 3.79
N ARG A 142 1.03 0.62 2.96
CA ARG A 142 -0.32 1.18 2.83
C ARG A 142 -1.32 0.05 2.62
N TYR A 143 -2.44 0.10 3.35
CA TYR A 143 -3.56 -0.82 3.14
C TYR A 143 -4.06 -0.77 1.69
N ILE A 144 -4.14 0.41 1.07
CA ILE A 144 -4.55 0.49 -0.34
C ILE A 144 -3.57 -0.27 -1.26
N ALA A 145 -2.26 -0.16 -1.00
CA ALA A 145 -1.25 -0.87 -1.79
C ALA A 145 -1.39 -2.40 -1.64
N ASP A 146 -1.60 -2.89 -0.42
CA ASP A 146 -1.80 -4.31 -0.17
C ASP A 146 -3.11 -4.82 -0.82
N LEU A 147 -4.23 -4.18 -0.47
CA LEU A 147 -5.58 -4.64 -0.80
C LEU A 147 -5.93 -4.50 -2.29
N SER A 148 -5.53 -3.39 -2.91
CA SER A 148 -5.85 -3.10 -4.31
C SER A 148 -4.71 -3.54 -5.23
N MET A 149 -3.46 -3.27 -4.84
CA MET A 149 -2.28 -3.39 -5.70
C MET A 149 -1.40 -4.62 -5.42
N ALA A 150 -1.84 -5.51 -4.51
CA ALA A 150 -1.11 -6.71 -4.13
C ALA A 150 0.37 -6.41 -3.76
N THR A 151 0.56 -5.34 -2.98
CA THR A 151 1.86 -4.82 -2.59
C THR A 151 1.91 -4.63 -1.08
N ASP A 152 2.61 -5.52 -0.40
CA ASP A 152 2.73 -5.49 1.06
C ASP A 152 3.70 -4.39 1.51
N LEU A 153 4.75 -4.14 0.71
CA LEU A 153 5.78 -3.14 0.98
C LEU A 153 6.23 -2.43 -0.31
N ILE A 154 6.49 -1.13 -0.21
CA ILE A 154 7.26 -0.38 -1.21
C ILE A 154 8.63 -0.12 -0.58
N VAL A 155 9.71 -0.55 -1.22
CA VAL A 155 11.07 -0.46 -0.67
C VAL A 155 11.97 0.39 -1.57
N SER A 156 12.79 1.23 -0.95
CA SER A 156 13.90 1.91 -1.61
C SER A 156 15.20 1.75 -0.84
N SER A 157 16.31 1.55 -1.56
CA SER A 157 17.66 1.53 -1.00
C SER A 157 18.48 2.72 -1.54
N ARG A 158 19.78 2.55 -1.75
CA ARG A 158 20.76 3.63 -2.00
C ARG A 158 20.46 4.43 -3.26
N GLN A 159 19.97 3.79 -4.31
CA GLN A 159 19.60 4.47 -5.56
C GLN A 159 18.23 5.16 -5.47
N GLN A 160 17.56 5.12 -4.32
CA GLN A 160 16.31 5.83 -4.07
C GLN A 160 15.21 5.44 -5.09
N LYS A 161 15.21 4.18 -5.52
CA LYS A 161 14.34 3.64 -6.58
C LYS A 161 13.27 2.72 -5.96
N PRO A 162 12.01 3.17 -5.83
CA PRO A 162 10.94 2.41 -5.21
C PRO A 162 10.65 1.10 -5.95
N LEU A 163 10.43 0.04 -5.17
CA LEU A 163 10.13 -1.31 -5.64
C LEU A 163 8.93 -1.85 -4.88
N CYS A 164 7.87 -2.24 -5.59
CA CYS A 164 6.71 -2.90 -4.98
C CYS A 164 7.02 -4.36 -4.69
N ILE A 165 6.76 -4.80 -3.48
CA ILE A 165 7.08 -6.14 -2.99
C ILE A 165 5.82 -6.82 -2.48
N GLN A 166 5.62 -8.08 -2.87
CA GLN A 166 4.70 -8.99 -2.21
C GLN A 166 5.48 -10.13 -1.58
N VAL A 167 5.18 -10.43 -0.32
CA VAL A 167 5.78 -11.48 0.50
C VAL A 167 4.75 -12.59 0.70
N THR A 168 5.18 -13.85 0.61
CA THR A 168 4.25 -14.97 0.79
C THR A 168 4.94 -16.26 1.25
N SER A 169 4.22 -17.08 2.00
CA SER A 169 4.65 -18.41 2.47
C SER A 169 4.03 -19.59 1.70
N VAL A 170 3.32 -19.34 0.59
CA VAL A 170 2.57 -20.40 -0.12
C VAL A 170 3.49 -21.51 -0.65
N SER A 171 3.00 -22.76 -0.60
CA SER A 171 3.68 -23.91 -1.18
C SER A 171 3.92 -23.73 -2.68
N GLU A 172 4.92 -24.42 -3.21
CA GLU A 172 5.39 -24.26 -4.59
C GLU A 172 4.29 -24.49 -5.63
N GLU A 173 3.38 -25.43 -5.36
CA GLU A 173 2.22 -25.77 -6.22
C GLU A 173 1.29 -24.57 -6.47
N PHE A 174 0.96 -23.78 -5.44
CA PHE A 174 0.10 -22.59 -5.57
C PHE A 174 0.88 -21.32 -5.93
N ASN A 175 2.21 -21.34 -5.78
CA ASN A 175 3.08 -20.19 -5.97
C ASN A 175 3.13 -19.74 -7.44
N HIS A 176 3.00 -20.66 -8.41
CA HIS A 176 3.00 -20.27 -9.83
C HIS A 176 1.77 -19.44 -10.20
N GLN A 177 0.57 -19.91 -9.84
CA GLN A 177 -0.68 -19.20 -10.11
C GLN A 177 -0.75 -17.87 -9.35
N LYS A 178 -0.32 -17.85 -8.08
CA LYS A 178 -0.29 -16.62 -7.28
C LYS A 178 0.64 -15.57 -7.87
N TYR A 179 1.82 -15.97 -8.35
CA TYR A 179 2.74 -15.06 -9.03
C TYR A 179 2.14 -14.45 -10.30
N HIS A 180 1.47 -15.25 -11.15
CA HIS A 180 0.81 -14.73 -12.35
C HIS A 180 -0.28 -13.72 -12.02
N TYR A 181 -1.12 -14.03 -11.02
CA TYR A 181 -2.17 -13.10 -10.58
C TYR A 181 -1.59 -11.80 -10.03
N TRP A 182 -0.53 -11.89 -9.22
CA TRP A 182 0.20 -10.73 -8.70
C TRP A 182 0.78 -9.89 -9.84
N LYS A 183 1.47 -10.54 -10.79
CA LYS A 183 2.08 -9.85 -11.94
C LYS A 183 1.01 -9.15 -12.78
N SER A 184 -0.11 -9.81 -13.07
CA SER A 184 -1.24 -9.19 -13.77
C SER A 184 -1.83 -8.01 -13.00
N THR A 185 -1.92 -8.11 -11.67
CA THR A 185 -2.35 -6.99 -10.81
C THR A 185 -1.38 -5.80 -10.95
N LEU A 186 -0.07 -6.03 -10.91
CA LEU A 186 0.92 -4.96 -11.12
C LEU A 186 0.81 -4.31 -12.50
N HIS A 187 0.58 -5.08 -13.56
CA HIS A 187 0.37 -4.52 -14.91
C HIS A 187 -0.89 -3.66 -14.97
N LEU A 188 -1.99 -4.11 -14.35
CA LEU A 188 -3.24 -3.35 -14.30
C LEU A 188 -3.08 -2.01 -13.58
N TRP A 189 -2.23 -1.95 -12.55
CA TRP A 189 -1.88 -0.73 -11.84
C TRP A 189 -0.70 0.03 -12.46
N GLU A 190 -0.18 -0.44 -13.60
CA GLU A 190 0.99 0.13 -14.28
C GLU A 190 2.21 0.29 -13.35
N ILE A 191 2.36 -0.63 -12.40
CA ILE A 191 3.52 -0.66 -11.52
C ILE A 191 4.69 -1.24 -12.31
N GLU A 192 5.73 -0.45 -12.53
CA GLU A 192 6.83 -0.81 -13.44
C GLU A 192 7.78 -1.86 -12.90
N ARG A 193 7.90 -1.95 -11.56
CA ARG A 193 8.92 -2.75 -10.89
C ARG A 193 8.29 -3.51 -9.75
N GLY A 194 8.38 -4.83 -9.80
CA GLY A 194 7.81 -5.69 -8.78
C GLY A 194 8.74 -6.84 -8.39
N LEU A 195 8.70 -7.19 -7.11
CA LEU A 195 9.39 -8.35 -6.57
C LEU A 195 8.41 -9.22 -5.76
N PHE A 196 8.28 -10.47 -6.17
CA PHE A 196 7.48 -11.48 -5.49
C PHE A 196 8.40 -12.38 -4.68
N LEU A 197 8.32 -12.27 -3.37
CA LEU A 197 9.18 -12.95 -2.40
C LEU A 197 8.43 -14.10 -1.75
N SER A 198 8.84 -15.32 -2.03
CA SER A 198 8.36 -16.51 -1.33
C SER A 198 9.38 -17.02 -0.33
N TYR A 199 8.93 -17.32 0.90
CA TYR A 199 9.78 -17.83 1.98
C TYR A 199 9.21 -19.11 2.60
N SER A 200 10.11 -19.89 3.21
CA SER A 200 9.76 -21.03 4.05
C SER A 200 9.98 -20.66 5.52
N PRO A 201 8.94 -20.68 6.38
CA PRO A 201 9.08 -20.38 7.80
C PRO A 201 10.06 -21.31 8.55
N LYS A 202 10.42 -22.45 7.97
CA LYS A 202 11.37 -23.42 8.54
C LYS A 202 12.83 -22.94 8.50
N ASN A 203 13.15 -21.97 7.64
CA ASN A 203 14.49 -21.41 7.52
C ASN A 203 14.66 -20.25 8.50
N ALA A 204 15.46 -20.40 9.55
CA ALA A 204 15.63 -19.38 10.60
C ALA A 204 16.17 -18.02 10.09
N ASP A 205 16.84 -17.98 8.93
CA ASP A 205 17.48 -16.79 8.38
C ASP A 205 16.67 -16.13 7.24
N PHE A 206 15.40 -16.50 7.08
CA PHE A 206 14.62 -16.06 5.92
C PHE A 206 14.46 -14.54 5.85
N ILE A 207 14.29 -13.84 6.99
CA ILE A 207 14.13 -12.38 7.02
C ILE A 207 15.34 -11.68 6.40
N ASN A 208 16.55 -11.98 6.87
CA ASN A 208 17.78 -11.38 6.36
C ASN A 208 17.95 -11.59 4.85
N GLN A 209 17.56 -12.77 4.36
CA GLN A 209 17.62 -13.12 2.95
C GLN A 209 16.61 -12.31 2.13
N LEU A 210 15.36 -12.22 2.59
CA LEU A 210 14.33 -11.42 1.94
C LEU A 210 14.75 -9.95 1.85
N VAL A 211 15.29 -9.40 2.93
CA VAL A 211 15.76 -8.01 2.99
C VAL A 211 16.93 -7.77 2.05
N ASN A 212 17.91 -8.67 2.00
CA ASN A 212 19.03 -8.58 1.04
C ASN A 212 18.53 -8.56 -0.42
N VAL A 213 17.60 -9.46 -0.76
CA VAL A 213 17.03 -9.51 -2.11
C VAL A 213 16.21 -8.25 -2.40
N ALA A 214 15.43 -7.76 -1.43
CA ALA A 214 14.63 -6.54 -1.56
C ALA A 214 15.48 -5.29 -1.81
N LEU A 215 16.51 -5.05 -0.99
CA LEU A 215 17.38 -3.89 -1.09
C LEU A 215 18.19 -3.91 -2.39
N TYR A 216 18.79 -5.06 -2.74
CA TYR A 216 19.53 -5.21 -3.98
C TYR A 216 18.64 -4.94 -5.20
N ASN A 217 17.46 -5.56 -5.28
CA ASN A 217 16.58 -5.38 -6.43
C ASN A 217 15.93 -3.99 -6.46
N SER A 218 15.75 -3.34 -5.31
CA SER A 218 15.32 -1.95 -5.28
C SER A 218 16.30 -1.04 -6.01
N ASP A 219 17.61 -1.29 -5.92
CA ASP A 219 18.61 -0.51 -6.65
C ASP A 219 18.73 -0.93 -8.13
N TYR A 220 18.71 -2.24 -8.40
CA TYR A 220 19.19 -2.76 -9.69
C TYR A 220 18.12 -3.35 -10.61
N LEU A 221 16.89 -3.60 -10.14
CA LEU A 221 15.84 -4.12 -11.01
C LEU A 221 15.46 -3.06 -12.05
N ALA A 222 15.60 -3.38 -13.35
CA ALA A 222 15.22 -2.47 -14.42
C ALA A 222 13.69 -2.20 -14.46
N GLY A 223 13.28 -1.08 -15.04
CA GLY A 223 11.87 -0.78 -15.30
C GLY A 223 11.22 -1.82 -16.22
N GLY A 224 9.92 -2.07 -16.03
CA GLY A 224 9.15 -3.08 -16.76
C GLY A 224 9.51 -4.53 -16.41
N LYS A 225 10.17 -4.77 -15.27
CA LYS A 225 10.59 -6.12 -14.84
C LYS A 225 9.91 -6.52 -13.54
N TYR A 226 9.53 -7.80 -13.51
CA TYR A 226 8.90 -8.45 -12.36
C TYR A 226 9.67 -9.72 -12.05
N LEU A 227 10.28 -9.78 -10.87
CA LEU A 227 11.04 -10.96 -10.44
C LEU A 227 10.27 -11.77 -9.43
N LYS A 228 10.45 -13.08 -9.48
CA LYS A 228 10.03 -14.02 -8.45
C LYS A 228 11.26 -14.59 -7.79
N PHE A 229 11.32 -14.50 -6.47
CA PHE A 229 12.28 -15.23 -5.66
C PHE A 229 11.55 -16.29 -4.87
N SER A 230 11.98 -17.54 -5.00
CA SER A 230 11.42 -18.65 -4.24
C SER A 230 12.58 -19.55 -3.85
N ARG A 231 12.69 -19.88 -2.57
CA ARG A 231 13.57 -20.97 -2.15
C ARG A 231 12.72 -22.22 -1.98
N SER A 232 13.08 -23.25 -2.74
CA SER A 232 12.54 -24.60 -2.60
C SER A 232 12.63 -25.04 -1.13
N PHE A 233 11.54 -25.63 -0.63
CA PHE A 233 11.51 -26.33 0.65
C PHE A 233 12.44 -27.54 0.53
N GLN A 234 13.73 -27.37 0.86
CA GLN A 234 14.60 -28.51 1.14
C GLN A 234 14.36 -28.97 2.58
#